data_AF-A0A1B8QTG5-F1
#
_entry.id   AF-A0A1B8QTG5-F1
#
_cell.length_a   1.000
_cell.length_b   1.000
_cell.length_c   1.000
_cell.angle_alpha   90.00
_cell.angle_beta   90.00
_cell.angle_gamma   90.00
#
_symmetry.space_group_name_H-M   'P 1'
#
loop_
_entity.id
_entity.type
_entity.pdbx_description
1 polymer ?
#
loop_
_entity_poly.entity_id
_entity_poly.type
_entity_poly.pdbx_seq_one_letter_code
_entity_poly.pdbx_strand_id
1 'polypeptide(L)'
;MNNINKIERLIDGLQVKTQTNEIHWKNSNPPNNLTAGTEEIFSLFLKSNFNGQDIGIYEKRYKYFYDHEPTSFIWAHAYGLCILQNNKVIFTYEKNSPALAMLFEMATAQNADIDSLISQL
;
A
#
# COMPACT_ATOMS: atom_id res chain seq x y z
N MET A 1 18.87 -3.51 16.24
CA MET A 1 18.24 -3.17 14.94
C MET A 1 16.80 -2.73 15.19
N ASN A 2 16.44 -1.49 14.87
CA ASN A 2 15.09 -0.96 15.06
C ASN A 2 14.10 -1.66 14.10
N ASN A 3 12.83 -1.84 14.51
CA ASN A 3 11.80 -2.48 13.69
C ASN A 3 11.54 -1.72 12.38
N ILE A 4 11.72 -0.40 12.37
CA ILE A 4 11.63 0.43 11.16
C ILE A 4 12.60 -0.06 10.08
N ASN A 5 13.85 -0.33 10.44
CA ASN A 5 14.87 -0.82 9.50
C ASN A 5 14.54 -2.22 8.95
N LYS A 6 13.73 -3.02 9.65
CA LYS A 6 13.30 -4.34 9.17
C LYS A 6 12.19 -4.20 8.12
N ILE A 7 11.26 -3.28 8.31
CA ILE A 7 10.17 -3.04 7.37
C ILE A 7 10.68 -2.38 6.08
N GLU A 8 11.58 -1.40 6.17
CA GLU A 8 12.19 -0.82 4.96
C GLU A 8 12.92 -1.91 4.14
N ARG A 9 13.68 -2.79 4.78
CA ARG A 9 14.29 -3.95 4.09
C ARG A 9 13.28 -4.91 3.47
N LEU A 10 12.11 -5.07 4.10
CA LEU A 10 11.03 -5.85 3.51
C LEU A 10 10.48 -5.16 2.27
N ILE A 11 10.25 -3.85 2.32
CA ILE A 11 9.79 -3.05 1.18
C ILE A 11 10.76 -3.17 0.01
N ASP A 12 12.06 -3.00 0.25
CA ASP A 12 13.10 -3.17 -0.77
C ASP A 12 13.05 -4.56 -1.41
N GLY A 13 12.89 -5.61 -0.60
CA GLY A 13 12.76 -6.98 -1.08
C GLY A 13 11.50 -7.22 -1.91
N LEU A 14 10.38 -6.58 -1.54
CA LEU A 14 9.13 -6.66 -2.28
C LEU A 14 9.21 -5.91 -3.61
N GLN A 15 9.93 -4.78 -3.68
CA GLN A 15 10.16 -4.07 -4.94
C GLN A 15 10.90 -4.96 -5.93
N VAL A 16 12.03 -5.55 -5.51
CA VAL A 16 12.82 -6.46 -6.35
C VAL A 16 11.93 -7.60 -6.87
N LYS A 17 11.16 -8.23 -5.98
CA LYS A 17 10.28 -9.35 -6.36
C LYS A 17 9.10 -8.94 -7.24
N THR A 18 8.61 -7.71 -7.09
CA THR A 18 7.58 -7.16 -8.00
C THR A 18 8.18 -6.95 -9.38
N GLN A 19 9.39 -6.38 -9.44
CA GLN A 19 10.11 -6.15 -10.69
C GLN A 19 10.46 -7.44 -11.43
N THR A 20 10.87 -8.49 -10.71
CA THR A 20 11.21 -9.79 -11.29
C THR A 20 9.99 -10.68 -11.54
N ASN A 21 8.76 -10.17 -11.32
CA ASN A 21 7.52 -10.93 -11.43
C ASN A 21 7.47 -12.20 -10.54
N GLU A 22 8.22 -12.21 -9.44
CA GLU A 22 8.16 -13.28 -8.43
C GLU A 22 6.96 -13.10 -7.48
N ILE A 23 6.45 -11.87 -7.36
CA ILE A 23 5.18 -11.59 -6.70
C ILE A 23 4.26 -10.85 -7.67
N HIS A 24 2.96 -11.15 -7.55
CA HIS A 24 1.91 -10.52 -8.34
C HIS A 24 0.91 -9.83 -7.43
N TRP A 25 0.61 -8.59 -7.76
CA TRP A 25 -0.36 -7.78 -7.03
C TRP A 25 -1.73 -7.88 -7.68
N LYS A 26 -2.76 -8.08 -6.85
CA LYS A 26 -4.15 -8.19 -7.30
C LYS A 26 -5.02 -7.17 -6.58
N ASN A 27 -5.88 -6.51 -7.33
CA ASN A 27 -6.91 -5.67 -6.76
C ASN A 27 -7.82 -6.50 -5.83
N SER A 28 -8.08 -5.97 -4.64
CA SER A 28 -8.90 -6.62 -3.62
C SER A 28 -9.61 -5.59 -2.76
N ASN A 29 -10.60 -6.04 -2.00
CA ASN A 29 -11.26 -5.17 -1.03
C ASN A 29 -10.37 -5.02 0.20
N PRO A 30 -10.22 -3.80 0.76
CA PRO A 30 -9.52 -3.62 2.02
C PRO A 30 -10.26 -4.37 3.13
N PRO A 31 -9.55 -5.03 4.07
CA PRO A 31 -10.15 -5.68 5.21
C PRO A 31 -11.00 -4.74 6.06
N ASN A 32 -12.11 -5.22 6.62
CA ASN A 32 -13.01 -4.41 7.43
C ASN A 32 -12.30 -3.73 8.61
N ASN A 33 -11.31 -4.38 9.24
CA ASN A 33 -10.59 -3.80 10.37
C ASN A 33 -9.53 -2.77 9.97
N LEU A 34 -9.34 -2.53 8.67
CA LEU A 34 -8.55 -1.42 8.13
C LEU A 34 -9.42 -0.17 7.89
N THR A 35 -10.69 -0.36 7.55
CA THR A 35 -11.61 0.72 7.16
C THR A 35 -12.62 1.12 8.22
N ALA A 36 -12.98 0.20 9.13
CA ALA A 36 -14.03 0.45 10.11
C ALA A 36 -13.59 1.46 11.18
N GLY A 37 -14.45 2.43 11.45
CA GLY A 37 -14.24 3.43 12.50
C GLY A 37 -13.35 4.60 12.09
N THR A 38 -13.05 4.77 10.80
CA THR A 38 -12.32 5.92 10.27
C THR A 38 -13.12 6.64 9.18
N GLU A 39 -12.84 7.92 8.95
CA GLU A 39 -13.37 8.67 7.79
C GLU A 39 -12.44 8.58 6.56
N GLU A 40 -11.50 7.62 6.59
CA GLU A 40 -10.47 7.51 5.57
C GLU A 40 -10.97 6.73 4.37
N ILE A 41 -10.53 7.12 3.18
CA ILE A 41 -10.91 6.48 1.92
C ILE A 41 -9.73 5.68 1.41
N PHE A 42 -9.91 4.37 1.25
CA PHE A 42 -8.90 3.47 0.69
C PHE A 42 -9.18 3.29 -0.81
N SER A 43 -8.64 4.21 -1.62
CA SER A 43 -8.94 4.32 -3.06
C SER A 43 -8.51 3.09 -3.87
N LEU A 44 -7.41 2.46 -3.48
CA LEU A 44 -6.89 1.25 -4.08
C LEU A 44 -6.27 0.38 -2.99
N PHE A 45 -6.60 -0.90 -3.02
CA PHE A 45 -6.00 -1.90 -2.16
C PHE A 45 -5.54 -3.07 -3.03
N LEU A 46 -4.22 -3.31 -3.04
CA LEU A 46 -3.61 -4.43 -3.75
C LEU A 46 -3.14 -5.46 -2.75
N LYS A 47 -3.39 -6.73 -3.04
CA LYS A 47 -2.99 -7.87 -2.21
C LYS A 47 -2.02 -8.77 -2.96
N SER A 48 -1.04 -9.32 -2.24
CA SER A 48 -0.18 -10.39 -2.73
C SER A 48 0.10 -11.42 -1.62
N ASN A 49 0.73 -12.53 -1.99
CA ASN A 49 1.23 -13.52 -1.05
C ASN A 49 2.75 -13.59 -1.17
N PHE A 50 3.44 -13.37 -0.06
CA PHE A 50 4.89 -13.41 0.01
C PHE A 50 5.31 -14.50 1.01
N ASN A 51 5.92 -15.57 0.51
CA ASN A 51 6.38 -16.71 1.33
C ASN A 51 5.28 -17.28 2.26
N GLY A 52 4.05 -17.40 1.77
CA GLY A 52 2.91 -17.90 2.55
C GLY A 52 2.25 -16.86 3.45
N GLN A 53 2.81 -15.65 3.54
CA GLN A 53 2.24 -14.53 4.29
C GLN A 53 1.47 -13.60 3.36
N ASP A 54 0.19 -13.36 3.66
CA ASP A 54 -0.59 -12.37 2.93
C ASP A 54 -0.13 -10.96 3.31
N ILE A 55 0.11 -10.15 2.28
CA ILE A 55 0.50 -8.75 2.39
C ILE A 55 -0.41 -7.89 1.53
N GLY A 56 -0.60 -6.65 1.94
CA GLY A 56 -1.37 -5.68 1.20
C GLY A 56 -0.67 -4.33 1.16
N ILE A 57 -0.91 -3.60 0.09
CA ILE A 57 -0.52 -2.19 -0.04
C ILE A 57 -1.74 -1.38 -0.45
N TYR A 58 -1.77 -0.12 -0.04
CA TYR A 58 -2.91 0.74 -0.31
C TYR A 58 -2.55 2.20 -0.40
N GLU A 59 -3.38 2.94 -1.13
CA GLU A 59 -3.48 4.40 -1.04
C GLU A 59 -4.63 4.72 -0.08
N LYS A 60 -4.34 5.53 0.92
CA LYS A 60 -5.31 6.07 1.87
C LYS A 60 -5.44 7.57 1.68
N ARG A 61 -6.66 8.08 1.57
CA ARG A 61 -6.98 9.51 1.56
C ARG A 61 -7.67 9.90 2.85
N TYR A 62 -7.23 11.00 3.43
CA TYR A 62 -7.71 11.48 4.73
C TYR A 62 -7.77 13.01 4.73
N LYS A 63 -8.58 13.55 5.64
CA LYS A 63 -8.68 15.00 5.85
C LYS A 63 -7.55 15.43 6.79
N TYR A 64 -6.74 16.38 6.34
CA TYR A 64 -5.73 17.03 7.16
C TYR A 64 -6.24 18.42 7.56
N PHE A 65 -6.39 18.65 8.86
CA PHE A 65 -6.86 19.92 9.43
C PHE A 65 -5.66 20.77 9.83
N TYR A 66 -5.71 22.07 9.55
CA TYR A 66 -4.68 23.01 9.97
C TYR A 66 -4.95 23.48 11.41
N ASP A 67 -3.90 23.52 12.24
CA ASP A 67 -4.00 23.90 13.66
C ASP A 67 -4.63 25.29 13.88
N HIS A 68 -4.55 26.19 12.90
CA HIS A 68 -5.04 27.55 12.99
C HIS A 68 -6.46 27.75 12.43
N GLU A 69 -7.03 26.76 11.74
CA GLU A 69 -8.40 26.84 11.17
C GLU A 69 -9.11 25.48 11.28
N PRO A 70 -9.84 25.21 12.38
CA PRO A 70 -10.44 23.89 12.64
C PRO A 70 -11.58 23.51 11.66
N THR A 71 -12.07 24.46 10.84
CA THR A 71 -13.09 24.21 9.81
C THR A 71 -12.51 24.02 8.41
N SER A 72 -11.21 24.25 8.22
CA SER A 72 -10.53 24.19 6.94
C SER A 72 -9.68 22.92 6.88
N PHE A 73 -9.96 22.03 5.93
CA PHE A 73 -9.16 20.84 5.68
C PHE A 73 -8.75 20.73 4.21
N ILE A 74 -7.63 20.06 3.98
CA ILE A 74 -7.24 19.57 2.66
C ILE A 74 -7.35 18.05 2.62
N TRP A 75 -7.64 17.52 1.43
CA TRP A 75 -7.46 16.09 1.19
C TRP A 75 -5.98 15.80 1.06
N ALA A 76 -5.47 14.97 1.96
CA ALA A 76 -4.15 14.40 1.90
C ALA A 76 -4.23 12.92 1.51
N HIS A 77 -3.11 12.36 1.10
CA HIS A 77 -2.98 10.93 0.83
C HIS A 77 -1.71 10.37 1.45
N ALA A 78 -1.74 9.09 1.76
CA ALA A 78 -0.60 8.32 2.26
C ALA A 78 -0.63 6.91 1.67
N TYR A 79 0.56 6.34 1.49
CA TYR A 79 0.70 4.93 1.15
C TYR A 79 0.92 4.11 2.41
N GLY A 80 0.35 2.92 2.43
CA GLY A 80 0.51 1.98 3.53
C GLY A 80 0.84 0.58 3.04
N LEU A 81 1.63 -0.13 3.85
CA LEU A 81 1.83 -1.57 3.76
C LEU A 81 1.15 -2.23 4.96
N CYS A 82 0.51 -3.36 4.75
CA CYS A 82 -0.08 -4.17 5.80
C CYS A 82 0.25 -5.65 5.65
N ILE A 83 0.25 -6.34 6.78
CA ILE A 83 0.33 -7.81 6.85
C ILE A 83 -1.04 -8.31 7.27
N LEU A 84 -1.55 -9.32 6.55
CA LEU A 84 -2.87 -9.89 6.78
C LEU A 84 -2.77 -11.30 7.34
N GLN A 85 -3.65 -11.63 8.28
CA GLN A 85 -3.87 -13.01 8.74
C GLN A 85 -5.37 -13.28 8.74
N ASN A 86 -5.82 -14.33 8.06
CA ASN A 86 -7.24 -14.67 7.92
C ASN A 86 -8.10 -13.47 7.46
N ASN A 87 -7.60 -12.73 6.47
CA ASN A 87 -8.20 -11.50 5.94
C ASN A 87 -8.41 -10.37 6.98
N LYS A 88 -7.60 -10.34 8.04
CA LYS A 88 -7.55 -9.24 9.01
C LYS A 88 -6.16 -8.62 8.99
N VAL A 89 -6.11 -7.29 9.01
CA VAL A 89 -4.83 -6.58 9.16
C VAL A 89 -4.30 -6.80 10.57
N ILE A 90 -3.09 -7.34 10.70
CA ILE A 90 -2.41 -7.58 11.98
C ILE A 90 -1.23 -6.63 12.20
N PHE A 91 -0.79 -5.94 11.15
CA PHE A 91 0.28 -4.96 11.19
C PHE A 91 0.09 -3.95 10.07
N THR A 92 0.36 -2.68 10.35
CA THR A 92 0.39 -1.59 9.37
C THR A 92 1.70 -0.82 9.46
N TYR A 93 2.18 -0.39 8.30
CA TYR A 93 3.26 0.57 8.14
C TYR A 93 2.79 1.69 7.24
N GLU A 94 2.48 2.83 7.86
CA GLU A 94 2.03 4.06 7.20
C GLU A 94 3.02 5.16 7.56
N LYS A 95 4.05 5.34 6.74
CA LYS A 95 5.00 6.44 6.89
C LYS A 95 5.27 7.03 5.52
N ASN A 96 5.68 8.29 5.51
CA ASN A 96 6.23 8.89 4.32
C ASN A 96 7.58 8.22 4.00
N SER A 97 7.52 7.16 3.20
CA SER A 97 8.66 6.38 2.73
C SER A 97 8.65 6.39 1.20
N PRO A 98 9.68 6.98 0.56
CA PRO A 98 9.83 6.92 -0.90
C PRO A 98 9.87 5.49 -1.42
N ALA A 99 10.42 4.54 -0.65
CA ALA A 99 10.45 3.14 -1.02
C ALA A 99 9.04 2.54 -1.03
N LEU A 100 8.19 2.90 -0.07
CA LEU A 100 6.80 2.43 -0.06
C LEU A 100 5.99 3.01 -1.23
N ALA A 101 6.20 4.29 -1.56
CA ALA A 101 5.57 4.93 -2.72
C ALA A 101 5.97 4.23 -4.03
N MET A 102 7.27 3.97 -4.22
CA MET A 102 7.79 3.25 -5.39
C MET A 102 7.18 1.84 -5.49
N LEU A 103 7.11 1.09 -4.38
CA LEU A 103 6.48 -0.23 -4.37
C LEU A 103 5.01 -0.17 -4.82
N PHE A 104 4.28 0.83 -4.35
CA PHE A 104 2.88 1.04 -4.71
C PHE A 104 2.71 1.35 -6.20
N GLU A 105 3.55 2.20 -6.77
CA GLU A 105 3.54 2.51 -8.21
C GLU A 105 3.86 1.27 -9.05
N MET A 106 4.91 0.51 -8.70
CA MET A 106 5.29 -0.73 -9.39
C MET A 106 4.17 -1.77 -9.36
N ALA A 107 3.57 -1.97 -8.20
CA ALA A 107 2.45 -2.90 -8.02
C ALA A 107 1.21 -2.49 -8.82
N THR A 108 0.93 -1.18 -8.89
CA THR A 108 -0.19 -0.64 -9.68
C THR A 108 0.07 -0.80 -11.17
N ALA A 109 1.28 -0.49 -11.63
CA ALA A 109 1.68 -0.68 -13.02
C ALA A 109 1.60 -2.15 -13.45
N GLN A 110 2.07 -3.06 -12.60
CA GLN A 110 1.96 -4.50 -12.82
C GLN A 110 0.48 -4.95 -12.85
N ASN A 111 -0.35 -4.44 -11.93
CA ASN A 111 -1.76 -4.82 -11.88
C ASN A 111 -2.57 -4.28 -13.08
N ALA A 112 -2.21 -3.11 -13.59
CA ALA A 112 -2.83 -2.48 -14.75
C ALA A 112 -2.33 -3.04 -16.09
N ASP A 113 -1.37 -3.96 -16.09
CA ASP A 113 -0.75 -4.57 -17.27
C ASP A 113 -0.26 -3.52 -18.29
N ILE A 114 0.37 -2.46 -17.77
CA ILE A 114 0.86 -1.33 -18.58
C ILE A 114 1.83 -1.80 -19.66
N ASP A 115 2.66 -2.80 -19.36
CA ASP A 115 3.62 -3.35 -20.31
C ASP A 115 2.91 -3.96 -21.54
N SER A 116 1.80 -4.67 -21.34
CA SER A 116 1.00 -5.16 -22.47
C SER A 116 0.41 -4.02 -23.28
N LEU A 117 -0.04 -2.93 -22.65
CA LEU A 117 -0.59 -1.77 -23.36
C LEU A 117 0.49 -1.08 -24.22
N ILE A 118 1.70 -0.94 -23.69
CA ILE A 118 2.83 -0.34 -24.42
C ILE A 118 3.26 -1.21 -25.60
N SER A 119 3.27 -2.53 -25.46
CA SER A 119 3.66 -3.46 -26.54
C SER A 119 2.74 -3.43 -27.77
N GLN A 120 1.57 -2.81 -27.68
CA GLN A 120 0.60 -2.68 -28.76
C GLN A 120 0.73 -1.34 -29.53
N LEU A 121 1.62 -0.45 -29.09
CA LEU A 121 1.97 0.80 -29.78
C LEU A 121 3.08 0.57 -30.82
#